data_AF-A0A3D5DLQ8-F1
#
_entry.id   AF-A0A3D5DLQ8-F1
#
_cell.length_a   1.000
_cell.length_b   1.000
_cell.length_c   1.000
_cell.angle_alpha   90.00
_cell.angle_beta   90.00
_cell.angle_gamma   90.00
#
_symmetry.space_group_name_H-M   'P 1'
#
loop_
_entity.id
_entity.type
_entity.pdbx_description
1 polymer ?
#
loop_
_entity_poly.entity_id
_entity_poly.type
_entity_poly.pdbx_seq_one_letter_code
_entity_poly.pdbx_strand_id
1 'polypeptide(L)' 'YEEIFRRLVDDLPVADDVDRTYLRLTLLGAINWTLIWYRPGGDDPATIAGRIVRLLRHGAENPIPAAS' A
#
# COMPACT_ATOMS: atom_id res chain seq x y z
N TYR A 1 -0.04 -2.43 18.27
CA TYR A 1 -0.24 -2.91 16.88
C TYR A 1 -0.40 -1.73 15.93
N GLU A 2 -1.32 -0.80 16.19
CA GLU A 2 -1.56 0.34 15.29
C GLU A 2 -0.38 1.35 15.18
N GLU A 3 0.39 1.52 16.26
CA GLU A 3 1.53 2.43 16.33
C GLU A 3 2.61 2.16 15.27
N ILE A 4 2.88 0.88 14.97
CA ILE A 4 3.92 0.51 14.00
C ILE A 4 3.51 0.90 12.57
N PHE A 5 2.22 0.74 12.24
CA PHE A 5 1.69 1.11 10.92
C PHE A 5 1.57 2.62 10.76
N ARG A 6 1.30 3.35 11.85
CA ARG A 6 1.31 4.81 11.81
C ARG A 6 2.70 5.33 11.44
N ARG A 7 3.74 4.90 12.18
CA ARG A 7 5.13 5.29 11.90
C ARG A 7 5.57 4.88 10.50
N LEU A 8 5.27 3.64 10.11
CA LEU A 8 5.65 3.13 8.79
C LEU A 8 5.01 3.93 7.65
N VAL A 9 3.74 4.31 7.79
CA VAL A 9 3.04 5.17 6.80
C VAL A 9 3.55 6.60 6.85
N ASP A 10 3.87 7.14 8.04
CA ASP A 10 4.43 8.48 8.20
C ASP A 10 5.79 8.63 7.49
N ASP A 11 6.62 7.58 7.54
CA ASP A 11 7.93 7.54 6.90
C ASP A 11 7.88 7.33 5.36
N LEU A 12 6.71 7.05 4.77
CA LEU A 12 6.61 6.90 3.32
C LEU A 12 6.68 8.28 2.62
N PRO A 13 7.57 8.45 1.62
CA PRO A 13 7.56 9.64 0.77
C PRO A 13 6.41 9.58 -0.25
N VAL A 14 5.17 9.72 0.21
CA VAL A 14 3.98 9.88 -0.64
C VAL A 14 3.79 11.35 -1.02
N ALA A 15 2.96 11.63 -2.03
CA ALA A 15 2.62 13.00 -2.41
C ALA A 15 1.89 13.72 -1.26
N ASP A 16 2.06 15.05 -1.17
CA ASP A 16 1.56 15.87 -0.07
C ASP A 16 0.02 15.91 0.03
N ASP A 17 -0.68 15.63 -1.07
CA ASP A 17 -2.13 15.58 -1.16
C ASP A 17 -2.74 14.23 -0.76
N VAL A 18 -1.91 13.23 -0.47
CA VAL A 18 -2.38 11.90 -0.03
C VAL A 18 -2.84 11.94 1.41
N ASP A 19 -4.09 11.55 1.66
CA ASP A 19 -4.60 11.35 3.01
C ASP A 19 -3.96 10.11 3.67
N ARG A 20 -3.05 10.36 4.59
CA ARG A 20 -2.30 9.32 5.34
C ARG A 20 -3.19 8.42 6.19
N THR A 21 -4.39 8.88 6.59
CA THR A 21 -5.34 8.05 7.33
C THR A 21 -5.94 6.99 6.42
N TYR A 22 -6.43 7.37 5.25
CA TYR A 22 -6.98 6.42 4.28
C TYR A 22 -5.91 5.48 3.73
N LEU A 23 -4.69 5.97 3.50
CA LEU A 23 -3.54 5.14 3.15
C LEU A 23 -3.28 4.04 4.18
N ARG A 24 -3.25 4.40 5.47
CA ARG A 24 -3.05 3.45 6.57
C ARG A 24 -4.19 2.45 6.68
N LEU A 25 -5.44 2.89 6.58
CA LEU A 25 -6.61 2.00 6.63
C LEU A 25 -6.61 0.99 5.48
N THR A 26 -6.28 1.42 4.26
CA THR A 26 -6.15 0.54 3.10
C THR A 26 -5.03 -0.49 3.30
N LEU A 27 -3.86 -0.07 3.78
CA LEU A 27 -2.74 -0.97 4.07
C LEU A 27 -3.13 -2.00 5.15
N LEU A 28 -3.76 -1.55 6.23
CA LEU A 28 -4.24 -2.42 7.31
C LEU A 28 -5.29 -3.42 6.81
N GLY A 29 -6.25 -2.98 5.99
CA GLY A 29 -7.25 -3.87 5.39
C GLY A 29 -6.60 -4.95 4.51
N ALA A 30 -5.65 -4.57 3.67
CA ALA A 30 -4.93 -5.51 2.79
C ALA A 30 -4.12 -6.55 3.60
N ILE A 31 -3.39 -6.11 4.63
CA ILE A 31 -2.55 -7.00 5.44
C ILE A 31 -3.41 -7.89 6.34
N ASN A 32 -4.51 -7.38 6.92
CA ASN A 32 -5.39 -8.21 7.77
C ASN A 32 -5.94 -9.44 7.03
N TRP A 33 -6.11 -9.35 5.71
CA TRP A 33 -6.60 -10.46 4.89
C TRP A 33 -5.50 -11.40 4.36
N THR A 34 -4.22 -11.14 4.66
CA THR A 34 -3.09 -11.94 4.12
C THR A 34 -3.22 -13.42 4.38
N LEU A 35 -3.71 -13.82 5.56
CA LEU A 35 -3.91 -15.24 5.88
C LEU A 35 -4.90 -15.98 4.94
N ILE A 36 -5.76 -15.24 4.23
CA ILE A 36 -6.76 -15.82 3.33
C ILE A 36 -6.24 -15.93 1.89
N TRP A 37 -5.47 -14.95 1.43
CA TRP A 37 -5.02 -14.90 0.03
C TRP A 37 -3.56 -15.31 -0.18
N TYR A 38 -2.72 -15.23 0.87
CA TYR A 38 -1.33 -15.66 0.79
C TYR A 38 -1.26 -17.17 0.55
N ARG A 39 -0.51 -17.55 -0.49
CA ARG A 39 -0.25 -18.96 -0.80
C ARG A 39 1.25 -19.20 -0.86
N PRO A 40 1.76 -20.20 -0.12
CA PRO A 40 3.12 -20.66 -0.29
C PRO A 40 3.37 -21.08 -1.76
N GLY A 41 4.54 -20.73 -2.30
CA GLY A 41 4.92 -20.99 -3.70
C GLY A 41 4.77 -19.79 -4.64
N GLY A 42 4.26 -18.65 -4.15
CA GLY A 42 4.33 -17.35 -4.81
C GLY A 42 5.51 -16.50 -4.34
N ASP A 43 5.39 -15.18 -4.48
CA ASP A 43 6.36 -14.22 -3.95
C ASP A 43 6.49 -14.37 -2.41
N ASP A 44 7.72 -14.22 -1.91
CA ASP A 44 7.96 -14.19 -0.47
C ASP A 44 7.38 -12.91 0.18
N PRO A 45 7.18 -12.89 1.51
CA PRO A 45 6.58 -11.75 2.20
C PRO A 45 7.30 -10.40 1.98
N ALA A 46 8.63 -10.39 1.85
CA ALA A 46 9.37 -9.15 1.63
C ALA A 46 9.13 -8.63 0.21
N THR A 47 9.10 -9.52 -0.78
CA THR A 47 8.76 -9.18 -2.16
C THR A 47 7.33 -8.64 -2.25
N ILE A 48 6.35 -9.27 -1.59
CA ILE A 48 4.96 -8.80 -1.52
C ILE A 48 4.90 -7.38 -0.92
N ALA A 49 5.57 -7.15 0.22
CA ALA A 49 5.61 -5.84 0.87
C ALA A 49 6.18 -4.76 -0.05
N GLY A 50 7.29 -5.04 -0.74
CA GLY A 50 7.89 -4.13 -1.72
C GLY A 50 6.94 -3.78 -2.87
N ARG A 51 6.21 -4.76 -3.41
CA ARG A 51 5.22 -4.52 -4.49
C ARG A 51 4.05 -3.68 -4.02
N ILE A 52 3.51 -3.93 -2.82
CA ILE A 52 2.41 -3.14 -2.25
C ILE A 52 2.86 -1.69 -2.05
N VAL A 53 4.04 -1.45 -1.47
CA VAL A 53 4.58 -0.09 -1.29
C VAL A 53 4.76 0.61 -2.64
N ARG A 54 5.24 -0.10 -3.66
CA ARG A 54 5.39 0.45 -5.02
C ARG A 54 4.04 0.82 -5.64
N LEU A 55 3.01 -0.01 -5.46
CA LEU A 55 1.64 0.26 -5.89
C LEU A 55 1.05 1.48 -5.19
N LEU A 56 1.30 1.67 -3.90
CA LEU A 56 0.82 2.84 -3.16
C LEU A 56 1.55 4.12 -3.56
N ARG A 57 2.84 4.02 -3.94
CA ARG A 57 3.67 5.14 -4.35
C ARG A 57 3.38 5.64 -5.76
N HIS A 58 3.17 4.71 -6.70
CA HIS A 58 3.11 5.00 -8.14
C HIS A 58 1.79 4.57 -8.79
N GLY A 59 0.95 3.82 -8.08
CA GLY A 59 -0.37 3.42 -8.58
C GLY A 59 -1.26 4.65 -8.67
N ALA A 60 -1.65 4.98 -9.90
CA ALA A 60 -2.36 6.19 -10.37
C ALA A 60 -1.49 7.18 -11.18
N GLU A 61 -0.21 6.92 -11.42
CA GLU A 61 0.64 7.76 -12.31
C GLU A 61 0.24 7.75 -13.80
N ASN A 62 -0.91 7.19 -14.17
CA ASN A 62 -1.57 7.42 -15.45
C ASN A 62 -3.02 7.86 -15.22
N PRO A 63 -3.30 9.17 -15.12
CA PRO A 63 -4.67 9.63 -15.32
C PRO A 63 -5.12 9.18 -16.73
N ILE A 64 -6.30 8.57 -16.82
CA ILE A 64 -6.99 8.43 -18.11
C ILE A 64 -7.07 9.86 -18.68
N PRO A 65 -6.51 10.16 -19.88
CA PRO A 65 -6.63 11.49 -20.44
C PRO A 65 -8.12 11.83 -20.50
N ALA A 66 -8.52 12.95 -19.92
CA ALA A 66 -9.89 13.44 -20.05
C ALA A 66 -10.20 13.50 -21.54
N ALA A 67 -11.23 12.75 -21.96
CA ALA A 67 -11.66 12.71 -23.35
C ALA A 67 -11.88 14.15 -23.84
N SER A 68 -11.16 14.51 -24.90
CA SER A 68 -11.25 15.83 -25.56
C SER A 68 -12.58 15.99 -26.30
#